data_AF-A0A1Y3B0K4-F1
#
_entry.id   AF-A0A1Y3B0K4-F1
#
_cell.length_a   1.000
_cell.length_b   1.000
_cell.length_c   1.000
_cell.angle_alpha   90.00
_cell.angle_beta   90.00
_cell.angle_gamma   90.00
#
_symmetry.space_group_name_H-M   'P 1'
#
loop_
_entity.id
_entity.type
_entity.pdbx_description
1 polymer ?
#
loop_
_entity_poly.entity_id
_entity_poly.type
_entity_poly.pdbx_seq_one_letter_code
_entity_poly.pdbx_strand_id
1 'polypeptide(L)'
;MNLFEKLESSYETIQKSLLIIDDDIKRITGKDPGREFDDKNNGGRRFYGRQSFAGNKRKLIDHDEYDDYDDENQPNNNKRSLQSQVVATSWEMKHRNQVLEEQKNDKKSMSRNRRMFGHILGTLEKFKNEQSQRKDLQKRAEIEQKLDQVDEQEREALKNEREKLFKERKSKRLQMKCLEMKLQRAEIHKQWEQSQQYLGNFIETKTKPNIFYMPVKHTTETMKRSQETKDKYRIIFAEKRAKIQKELNEIDEMFRIDDAD
;
A
#
# COMPACT_ATOMS: atom_id res chain seq x y z
N MET A 1 -12.09 37.27 17.54
CA MET A 1 -12.33 35.83 17.74
C MET A 1 -11.84 35.42 19.11
N ASN A 2 -12.75 34.89 19.93
CA ASN A 2 -12.42 34.26 21.21
C ASN A 2 -11.60 32.98 21.00
N LEU A 3 -10.84 32.54 22.01
CA LEU A 3 -10.04 31.30 21.93
C LEU A 3 -10.90 30.09 21.53
N PHE A 4 -12.12 30.02 22.06
CA PHE A 4 -13.09 28.98 21.75
C PHE A 4 -13.47 28.94 20.27
N GLU A 5 -13.87 30.08 19.70
CA GLU A 5 -14.22 30.21 18.28
C GLU A 5 -13.06 29.80 17.35
N LYS A 6 -11.81 30.12 17.75
CA LYS A 6 -10.61 29.70 17.00
C LYS A 6 -10.43 28.18 17.03
N LEU A 7 -10.59 27.56 18.19
CA LEU A 7 -10.49 26.11 18.34
C LEU A 7 -11.59 25.38 17.56
N GLU A 8 -12.81 25.91 17.59
CA GLU A 8 -13.97 25.37 16.87
C GLU A 8 -13.77 25.46 15.36
N SER A 9 -13.36 26.63 14.85
CA SER A 9 -13.01 26.80 13.42
C SER A 9 -11.87 25.88 12.98
N SER A 10 -10.85 25.69 13.84
CA SER A 10 -9.76 24.74 13.57
C SER A 10 -10.25 23.29 13.53
N TYR A 11 -11.18 22.93 14.41
CA TYR A 11 -11.77 21.59 14.45
C TYR A 11 -12.60 21.32 13.19
N GLU A 12 -13.45 22.25 12.79
CA GLU A 12 -14.26 22.13 11.58
C GLU A 12 -13.43 22.03 10.30
N THR A 13 -12.33 22.78 10.21
CA THR A 13 -11.44 22.72 9.04
C THR A 13 -10.74 21.37 8.96
N ILE A 14 -10.29 20.81 10.08
CA ILE A 14 -9.72 19.45 10.13
C ILE A 14 -10.79 18.41 9.81
N GLN A 15 -12.00 18.52 10.34
CA GLN A 15 -13.11 17.64 10.04
C GLN A 15 -13.43 17.61 8.54
N LYS A 16 -13.51 18.78 7.89
CA LYS A 16 -13.70 18.88 6.43
C LYS A 16 -12.54 18.24 5.67
N SER A 17 -11.29 18.47 6.10
CA SER A 17 -10.13 17.83 5.47
C SER A 17 -10.14 16.31 5.60
N LEU A 18 -10.59 15.78 6.75
CA LEU A 18 -10.69 14.35 6.99
C LEU A 18 -11.74 13.69 6.09
N LEU A 19 -12.86 14.36 5.82
CA LEU A 19 -13.88 13.88 4.89
C LEU A 19 -13.32 13.73 3.46
N ILE A 20 -12.52 14.70 3.00
CA ILE A 20 -11.87 14.63 1.68
C ILE A 20 -10.91 13.44 1.61
N ILE A 21 -10.09 13.24 2.65
CA ILE A 21 -9.17 12.09 2.73
C ILE A 21 -9.95 10.76 2.77
N ASP A 22 -11.08 10.69 3.48
CA ASP A 22 -11.92 9.50 3.54
C ASP A 22 -12.54 9.17 2.17
N ASP A 23 -12.94 10.19 1.40
CA ASP A 23 -13.39 10.04 0.01
C ASP A 23 -12.28 9.57 -0.93
N ASP A 24 -11.06 10.09 -0.78
CA ASP A 24 -9.88 9.67 -1.54
C ASP A 24 -9.50 8.21 -1.26
N ILE A 25 -9.50 7.81 0.02
CA ILE A 25 -9.29 6.42 0.42
C ILE A 25 -10.39 5.52 -0.15
N LYS A 26 -11.64 5.96 -0.11
CA LYS A 26 -12.78 5.22 -0.65
C LYS A 26 -12.67 5.04 -2.16
N ARG A 27 -12.20 6.05 -2.89
CA ARG A 27 -11.95 5.99 -4.34
C ARG A 27 -10.87 4.96 -4.69
N ILE A 28 -9.80 4.88 -3.91
CA ILE A 28 -8.68 3.96 -4.18
C ILE A 28 -8.97 2.53 -3.69
N THR A 29 -9.61 2.38 -2.53
CA THR A 29 -9.81 1.07 -1.88
C THR A 29 -11.19 0.46 -2.10
N GLY A 30 -12.15 1.25 -2.59
CA GLY A 30 -13.57 0.87 -2.71
C GLY A 30 -14.29 0.74 -1.36
N LYS A 31 -13.61 0.99 -0.23
CA LYS A 31 -14.17 0.87 1.12
C LYS A 31 -14.19 2.23 1.82
N ASP A 32 -15.31 2.52 2.46
CA ASP A 32 -15.45 3.71 3.29
C ASP A 32 -14.70 3.50 4.62
N PRO A 33 -13.62 4.26 4.89
CA PRO A 33 -12.84 4.08 6.10
C PRO A 33 -13.54 4.69 7.34
N GLY A 34 -14.60 5.48 7.14
CA GLY A 34 -15.39 6.13 8.19
C GLY A 34 -16.53 5.26 8.73
N ARG A 35 -16.95 4.23 8.01
CA ARG A 35 -17.90 3.23 8.53
C ARG A 35 -17.17 2.27 9.45
N GLU A 36 -17.36 2.43 10.76
CA GLU A 36 -17.17 1.31 11.68
C GLU A 36 -18.03 0.16 11.18
N PHE A 37 -17.42 -1.00 10.99
CA PHE A 37 -18.15 -2.20 10.61
C PHE A 37 -19.21 -2.48 11.67
N ASP A 38 -20.48 -2.19 11.37
CA ASP A 38 -21.62 -2.81 12.03
C ASP A 38 -21.61 -4.30 11.67
N ASP A 39 -20.72 -5.06 12.32
CA ASP A 39 -20.55 -6.50 12.17
C ASP A 39 -21.69 -7.28 12.86
N LYS A 40 -22.89 -6.69 12.88
CA LYS A 40 -24.09 -7.25 13.51
C LYS A 40 -25.21 -7.57 12.54
N ASN A 41 -25.12 -7.15 11.27
CA ASN A 41 -26.25 -7.29 10.33
C ASN A 41 -25.93 -7.85 8.95
N ASN A 42 -24.80 -8.57 8.78
CA ASN A 42 -24.60 -9.36 7.56
C ASN A 42 -24.89 -10.85 7.79
N GLY A 43 -26.17 -11.17 7.96
CA GLY A 43 -26.69 -12.47 7.55
C GLY A 43 -26.66 -12.54 6.02
N GLY A 44 -25.53 -12.90 5.42
CA GLY A 44 -25.47 -12.90 3.96
C GLY A 44 -24.10 -13.07 3.33
N ARG A 45 -23.73 -14.34 3.10
CA ARG A 45 -22.74 -14.77 2.10
C ARG A 45 -21.29 -14.38 2.39
N ARG A 46 -20.62 -15.25 3.13
CA ARG A 46 -19.20 -15.50 2.88
C ARG A 46 -19.06 -15.94 1.41
N PHE A 47 -18.53 -15.07 0.57
CA PHE A 47 -18.14 -15.36 -0.80
C PHE A 47 -16.88 -16.23 -0.77
N TYR A 48 -17.05 -17.51 -0.42
CA TYR A 48 -16.13 -18.57 -0.78
C TYR A 48 -16.77 -19.36 -1.93
N GLY A 49 -16.75 -18.80 -3.12
CA GLY A 49 -16.97 -19.52 -4.38
C GLY A 49 -15.75 -19.23 -5.27
N ARG A 50 -14.74 -20.10 -5.30
CA ARG A 50 -14.64 -21.33 -6.11
C ARG A 50 -14.60 -21.04 -7.61
N GLN A 51 -13.38 -20.95 -8.12
CA GLN A 51 -12.97 -21.53 -9.40
C GLN A 51 -11.58 -22.16 -9.20
N SER A 52 -11.58 -23.34 -8.59
CA SER A 52 -10.57 -24.35 -8.89
C SER A 52 -11.31 -25.52 -9.53
N PHE A 53 -11.05 -25.69 -10.82
CA PHE A 53 -11.34 -26.91 -11.56
C PHE A 53 -10.50 -28.03 -10.94
N ALA A 54 -11.07 -28.76 -9.98
CA ALA A 54 -10.50 -30.01 -9.49
C ALA A 54 -11.64 -30.91 -9.03
N GLY A 55 -12.29 -31.53 -10.01
CA GLY A 55 -13.05 -32.74 -9.77
C GLY A 55 -12.08 -33.91 -9.79
N ASN A 56 -11.81 -34.52 -8.63
CA ASN A 56 -11.93 -35.96 -8.48
C ASN A 56 -11.69 -36.37 -7.02
N LYS A 57 -12.72 -36.96 -6.42
CA LYS A 57 -12.53 -37.93 -5.34
C LYS A 57 -11.93 -39.18 -5.99
N ARG A 58 -10.82 -39.69 -5.48
CA ARG A 58 -10.53 -41.13 -5.46
C ARG A 58 -9.40 -41.46 -4.48
N LYS A 59 -9.54 -42.65 -3.91
CA LYS A 59 -8.81 -43.29 -2.81
C LYS A 59 -7.29 -43.25 -3.00
N LEU A 60 -6.58 -43.07 -1.89
CA LEU A 60 -5.24 -43.61 -1.69
C LEU A 60 -5.30 -45.13 -1.92
N ILE A 61 -4.76 -45.57 -3.05
CA ILE A 61 -4.31 -46.94 -3.28
C ILE A 61 -2.80 -46.80 -3.45
N ASP A 62 -2.09 -47.36 -2.48
CA ASP A 62 -0.67 -47.65 -2.55
C ASP A 62 -0.49 -48.64 -3.71
N HIS A 63 0.13 -48.20 -4.79
CA HIS A 63 0.65 -49.06 -5.82
C HIS A 63 2.06 -48.60 -6.10
N ASP A 64 3.01 -49.33 -5.52
CA ASP A 64 4.39 -49.32 -5.96
C ASP A 64 4.41 -49.68 -7.45
N GLU A 65 4.65 -48.68 -8.29
CA GLU A 65 4.93 -48.85 -9.71
C GLU A 65 6.30 -48.23 -9.93
N TYR A 66 7.29 -49.11 -10.07
CA TYR A 66 8.62 -48.77 -10.52
C TYR A 66 8.50 -48.21 -11.95
N ASP A 67 8.42 -46.89 -12.07
CA ASP A 67 8.63 -46.22 -13.35
C ASP A 67 10.13 -46.19 -13.65
N ASP A 68 10.49 -47.13 -14.51
CA ASP A 68 11.69 -47.19 -15.34
C ASP A 68 11.80 -45.90 -16.13
N TYR A 69 12.59 -44.94 -15.61
CA TYR A 69 13.03 -43.80 -16.39
C TYR A 69 13.92 -44.34 -17.51
N ASP A 70 13.38 -44.39 -18.71
CA ASP A 70 14.11 -44.51 -19.98
C ASP A 70 15.00 -43.27 -20.15
N ASP A 71 16.14 -43.29 -19.46
CA ASP A 71 17.25 -42.36 -19.57
C ASP A 71 17.99 -42.65 -20.88
N GLU A 72 17.42 -42.21 -22.01
CA GLU A 72 18.07 -42.11 -23.32
C GLU A 72 19.13 -40.98 -23.35
N ASN A 73 19.90 -40.82 -22.25
CA ASN A 73 21.19 -40.13 -22.21
C ASN A 73 22.33 -41.05 -21.76
N GLN A 74 22.23 -42.36 -22.02
CA GLN A 74 23.45 -43.15 -22.13
C GLN A 74 24.19 -42.75 -23.42
N PRO A 75 25.46 -42.32 -23.36
CA PRO A 75 26.28 -42.26 -24.56
C PRO A 75 26.34 -43.69 -25.10
N ASN A 76 25.72 -43.93 -26.25
CA ASN A 76 25.79 -45.20 -26.94
C ASN A 76 27.27 -45.51 -27.21
N ASN A 77 27.88 -46.25 -26.28
CA ASN A 77 29.31 -46.58 -26.26
C ASN A 77 29.66 -47.69 -27.26
N ASN A 78 28.72 -48.12 -28.10
CA ASN A 78 29.00 -48.96 -29.25
C ASN A 78 29.47 -48.16 -30.47
N LYS A 79 30.48 -47.31 -30.29
CA LYS A 79 31.29 -46.84 -31.41
C LYS A 79 32.30 -47.94 -31.72
N ARG A 80 32.00 -48.76 -32.73
CA ARG A 80 33.00 -49.66 -33.33
C ARG A 80 34.13 -48.78 -33.88
N SER A 81 35.21 -48.65 -33.11
CA SER A 81 36.43 -47.97 -33.55
C SER A 81 37.13 -48.87 -34.56
N LEU A 82 36.80 -48.70 -35.84
CA LEU A 82 37.60 -49.25 -36.93
C LEU A 82 38.93 -48.49 -36.95
N GLN A 83 40.05 -49.17 -36.68
CA GLN A 83 41.37 -48.65 -37.00
C GLN A 83 41.46 -48.45 -38.52
N SER A 84 41.33 -47.22 -38.98
CA SER A 84 41.46 -46.87 -40.39
C SER A 84 42.93 -46.95 -40.79
N GLN A 85 43.29 -47.96 -41.57
CA GLN A 85 44.58 -48.01 -42.25
C GLN A 85 44.51 -47.05 -43.45
N VAL A 86 45.14 -45.88 -43.32
CA VAL A 86 45.20 -44.88 -44.39
C VAL A 86 46.24 -45.31 -45.41
N VAL A 87 45.81 -45.92 -46.50
CA VAL A 87 46.64 -46.11 -47.70
C VAL A 87 46.53 -44.83 -48.52
N ALA A 88 47.62 -44.08 -48.60
CA ALA A 88 47.73 -42.90 -49.45
C ALA A 88 47.72 -43.35 -50.93
N THR A 89 46.52 -43.49 -51.50
CA THR A 89 46.37 -43.56 -52.94
C THR A 89 46.63 -42.15 -53.48
N SER A 90 47.58 -42.02 -54.41
CA SER A 90 47.88 -40.77 -55.09
C SER A 90 46.65 -40.34 -55.90
N TRP A 91 45.86 -39.44 -55.31
CA TRP A 91 44.62 -38.97 -55.91
C TRP A 91 44.95 -38.01 -57.05
N GLU A 92 45.05 -38.51 -58.28
CA GLU A 92 44.92 -37.64 -59.45
C GLU A 92 43.50 -37.06 -59.44
N MET A 93 43.40 -35.74 -59.30
CA MET A 93 42.12 -35.04 -59.29
C MET A 93 41.49 -35.13 -60.68
N LYS A 94 40.64 -36.15 -60.89
CA LYS A 94 39.80 -36.24 -62.08
C LYS A 94 39.00 -34.94 -62.26
N HIS A 95 38.93 -34.45 -63.50
CA HIS A 95 38.17 -33.24 -63.82
C HIS A 95 36.71 -33.38 -63.41
N ARG A 96 36.12 -32.31 -62.85
CA ARG A 96 34.75 -32.29 -62.27
C ARG A 96 33.70 -32.95 -63.17
N ASN A 97 33.78 -32.71 -64.48
CA ASN A 97 32.83 -33.25 -65.47
C ASN A 97 32.97 -34.77 -65.65
N GLN A 98 34.18 -35.31 -65.55
CA GLN A 98 34.43 -36.75 -65.68
C GLN A 98 33.89 -37.51 -64.46
N VAL A 99 34.04 -36.96 -63.26
CA VAL A 99 33.48 -37.53 -62.02
C VAL A 99 31.94 -37.54 -62.05
N LEU A 100 31.33 -36.49 -62.61
CA LEU A 100 29.87 -36.39 -62.77
C LEU A 100 29.31 -37.44 -63.75
N GLU A 101 29.98 -37.67 -64.87
CA GLU A 101 29.58 -38.70 -65.84
C GLU A 101 29.76 -40.12 -65.27
N GLU A 102 30.82 -40.37 -64.50
CA GLU A 102 31.02 -41.65 -63.78
C GLU A 102 29.94 -41.90 -62.72
N GLN A 103 29.50 -40.86 -61.99
CA GLN A 103 28.44 -40.97 -60.96
C GLN A 103 27.01 -41.05 -61.51
N LYS A 104 26.75 -40.59 -62.75
CA LYS A 104 25.42 -40.69 -63.37
C LYS A 104 24.96 -42.15 -63.53
N ASN A 105 25.90 -43.07 -63.70
CA ASN A 105 25.60 -44.50 -63.85
C ASN A 105 25.23 -45.17 -62.51
N ASP A 106 25.69 -44.63 -61.37
CA ASP A 106 25.34 -45.11 -60.04
C ASP A 106 24.07 -44.42 -59.49
N LYS A 107 22.93 -44.99 -59.86
CA LYS A 107 21.59 -44.52 -59.44
C LYS A 107 21.41 -44.52 -57.92
N LYS A 108 22.08 -45.41 -57.17
CA LYS A 108 22.00 -45.47 -55.70
C LYS A 108 22.74 -44.29 -55.07
N SER A 109 23.95 -43.99 -55.54
CA SER A 109 24.73 -42.83 -55.10
C SER A 109 24.03 -41.51 -55.45
N MET A 110 23.47 -41.40 -56.65
CA MET A 110 22.72 -40.20 -57.06
C MET A 110 21.45 -39.99 -56.21
N SER A 111 20.69 -41.05 -55.94
CA SER A 111 19.52 -41.00 -55.05
C SER A 111 19.92 -40.58 -53.63
N ARG A 112 21.02 -41.13 -53.11
CA ARG A 112 21.59 -40.73 -51.82
C ARG A 112 22.03 -39.28 -51.82
N ASN A 113 22.79 -38.81 -52.81
CA ASN A 113 23.25 -37.43 -52.92
C ASN A 113 22.08 -36.45 -53.03
N ARG A 114 21.03 -36.79 -53.79
CA ARG A 114 19.80 -36.00 -53.87
C ARG A 114 19.09 -35.93 -52.51
N ARG A 115 18.99 -37.05 -51.80
CA ARG A 115 18.42 -37.10 -50.44
C ARG A 115 19.27 -36.29 -49.45
N MET A 116 20.59 -36.43 -49.50
CA MET A 116 21.54 -35.70 -48.64
C MET A 116 21.45 -34.19 -48.88
N PHE A 117 21.44 -33.76 -50.14
CA PHE A 117 21.31 -32.35 -50.50
C PHE A 117 19.95 -31.77 -50.10
N GLY A 118 18.85 -32.52 -50.30
CA GLY A 118 17.53 -32.14 -49.81
C GLY A 118 17.45 -32.01 -48.29
N HIS A 119 18.15 -32.88 -47.56
CA HIS A 119 18.25 -32.80 -46.10
C HIS A 119 19.00 -31.52 -45.66
N ILE A 120 20.12 -31.21 -46.31
CA ILE A 120 20.92 -30.00 -46.04
C ILE A 120 20.14 -28.73 -46.37
N LEU A 121 19.46 -28.69 -47.52
CA LEU A 121 18.65 -27.54 -47.93
C LEU A 121 17.47 -27.33 -46.96
N GLY A 122 16.80 -28.42 -46.55
CA GLY A 122 15.73 -28.38 -45.55
C GLY A 122 16.20 -27.94 -44.17
N THR A 123 17.42 -28.32 -43.75
CA THR A 123 18.00 -27.83 -42.48
C THR A 123 18.38 -26.35 -42.55
N LEU A 124 18.90 -25.87 -43.68
CA LEU A 124 19.16 -24.44 -43.89
C LEU A 124 17.89 -23.60 -43.82
N GLU A 125 16.81 -24.07 -44.45
CA GLU A 125 15.51 -23.39 -44.41
C GLU A 125 14.90 -23.41 -42.99
N LYS A 126 14.99 -24.55 -42.29
CA LYS A 126 14.59 -24.65 -40.87
C LYS A 126 15.37 -23.68 -40.00
N PHE A 127 16.70 -23.59 -40.18
CA PHE A 127 17.55 -22.68 -39.41
C PHE A 127 17.19 -21.21 -39.65
N LYS A 128 16.88 -20.83 -40.90
CA LYS A 128 16.41 -19.48 -41.24
C LYS A 128 15.09 -19.13 -40.52
N ASN A 129 14.13 -20.06 -40.51
CA ASN A 129 12.84 -19.87 -39.85
C ASN A 129 12.99 -19.80 -38.33
N GLU A 130 13.81 -20.67 -37.74
CA GLU A 130 14.12 -20.66 -36.30
C GLU A 130 14.82 -19.35 -35.90
N GLN A 131 15.74 -18.82 -36.71
CA GLN A 131 16.39 -17.53 -36.45
C GLN A 131 15.40 -16.36 -36.48
N SER A 132 14.43 -16.37 -37.42
CA SER A 132 13.37 -15.35 -37.45
C SER A 132 12.46 -15.45 -36.21
N GLN A 133 12.01 -16.67 -35.88
CA GLN A 133 11.16 -16.90 -34.71
C GLN A 133 11.85 -16.53 -33.41
N ARG A 134 13.16 -16.84 -33.25
CA ARG A 134 13.94 -16.44 -32.08
C ARG A 134 13.97 -14.93 -31.90
N LYS A 135 14.15 -14.15 -32.97
CA LYS A 135 14.13 -12.68 -32.91
C LYS A 135 12.75 -12.14 -32.53
N ASP A 136 11.67 -12.74 -33.04
CA ASP A 136 10.31 -12.33 -32.71
C ASP A 136 9.93 -12.71 -31.27
N LEU A 137 10.36 -13.89 -30.80
CA LEU A 137 10.22 -14.33 -29.41
C LEU A 137 10.99 -13.40 -28.46
N GLN A 138 12.21 -13.01 -28.81
CA GLN A 138 13.00 -12.05 -28.02
C GLN A 138 12.31 -10.68 -27.91
N LYS A 139 11.77 -10.15 -29.02
CA LYS A 139 11.02 -8.90 -28.98
C LYS A 139 9.75 -8.99 -28.14
N ARG A 140 9.02 -10.10 -28.23
CA ARG A 140 7.82 -10.33 -27.40
C ARG A 140 8.17 -10.42 -25.92
N ALA A 141 9.22 -11.16 -25.58
CA ALA A 141 9.73 -11.26 -24.21
C ALA A 141 10.19 -9.89 -23.68
N GLU A 142 10.84 -9.06 -24.51
CA GLU A 142 11.24 -7.70 -24.12
C GLU A 142 10.02 -6.80 -23.88
N ILE A 143 8.97 -6.92 -24.70
CA ILE A 143 7.71 -6.17 -24.53
C ILE A 143 6.99 -6.62 -23.25
N GLU A 144 6.88 -7.93 -23.03
CA GLU A 144 6.25 -8.51 -21.82
C GLU A 144 7.01 -8.07 -20.56
N GLN A 145 8.35 -8.14 -20.57
CA GLN A 145 9.16 -7.67 -19.46
C GLN A 145 8.97 -6.17 -19.19
N LYS A 146 8.81 -5.34 -20.23
CA LYS A 146 8.52 -3.91 -20.05
C LYS A 146 7.10 -3.68 -19.52
N LEU A 147 6.13 -4.48 -19.93
CA LEU A 147 4.76 -4.40 -19.44
C LEU A 147 4.70 -4.76 -17.95
N ASP A 148 5.32 -5.88 -17.57
CA ASP A 148 5.41 -6.33 -16.18
C ASP A 148 6.08 -5.27 -15.28
N GLN A 149 7.13 -4.61 -15.79
CA GLN A 149 7.79 -3.51 -15.05
C GLN A 149 6.87 -2.30 -14.85
N VAL A 150 6.05 -1.96 -15.84
CA VAL A 150 5.09 -0.84 -15.72
C VAL A 150 3.97 -1.20 -14.75
N ASP A 151 3.43 -2.43 -14.84
CA ASP A 151 2.38 -2.92 -13.95
C ASP A 151 2.85 -2.96 -12.49
N GLU A 152 4.09 -3.40 -12.24
CA GLU A 152 4.67 -3.40 -10.89
C GLU A 152 4.89 -1.97 -10.36
N GLN A 153 5.34 -1.05 -11.22
CA GLN A 153 5.48 0.37 -10.85
C GLN A 153 4.13 1.02 -10.52
N GLU A 154 3.08 0.76 -11.29
CA GLU A 154 1.73 1.26 -11.01
C GLU A 154 1.20 0.69 -9.70
N ARG A 155 1.38 -0.62 -9.47
CA ARG A 155 1.00 -1.28 -8.23
C ARG A 155 1.74 -0.70 -7.03
N GLU A 156 3.03 -0.46 -7.14
CA GLU A 156 3.84 0.15 -6.08
C GLU A 156 3.41 1.61 -5.83
N ALA A 157 3.14 2.37 -6.89
CA ALA A 157 2.64 3.74 -6.78
C ALA A 157 1.29 3.80 -6.03
N LEU A 158 0.33 2.94 -6.40
CA LEU A 158 -0.96 2.84 -5.73
C LEU A 158 -0.84 2.42 -4.26
N LYS A 159 0.07 1.49 -3.96
CA LYS A 159 0.35 1.07 -2.58
C LYS A 159 0.91 2.23 -1.75
N ASN A 160 1.86 2.98 -2.32
CA ASN A 160 2.48 4.13 -1.66
C ASN A 160 1.47 5.28 -1.46
N GLU A 161 0.62 5.57 -2.44
CA GLU A 161 -0.46 6.56 -2.32
C GLU A 161 -1.45 6.16 -1.22
N ARG A 162 -1.88 4.91 -1.22
CA ARG A 162 -2.75 4.37 -0.18
C ARG A 162 -2.12 4.54 1.20
N GLU A 163 -0.86 4.13 1.38
CA GLU A 163 -0.17 4.24 2.67
C GLU A 163 -0.06 5.70 3.13
N LYS A 164 0.25 6.63 2.21
CA LYS A 164 0.28 8.07 2.51
C LYS A 164 -1.07 8.59 2.99
N LEU A 165 -2.16 8.25 2.30
CA LEU A 165 -3.51 8.67 2.71
C LEU A 165 -3.90 8.12 4.08
N PHE A 166 -3.59 6.86 4.39
CA PHE A 166 -3.88 6.30 5.72
C PHE A 166 -3.02 6.93 6.83
N LYS A 167 -1.76 7.27 6.55
CA LYS A 167 -0.91 8.02 7.50
C LYS A 167 -1.45 9.42 7.75
N GLU A 168 -1.81 10.14 6.68
CA GLU A 168 -2.40 11.47 6.78
C GLU A 168 -3.71 11.44 7.56
N ARG A 169 -4.58 10.47 7.25
CA ARG A 169 -5.83 10.23 7.98
C ARG A 169 -5.59 10.00 9.47
N LYS A 170 -4.62 9.17 9.83
CA LYS A 170 -4.24 8.89 11.24
C LYS A 170 -3.83 10.18 11.93
N SER A 171 -2.95 10.97 11.32
CA SER A 171 -2.49 12.26 11.86
C SER A 171 -3.64 13.25 12.02
N LYS A 172 -4.53 13.39 11.02
CA LYS A 172 -5.71 14.26 11.09
C LYS A 172 -6.68 13.84 12.18
N ARG A 173 -6.93 12.54 12.37
CA ARG A 173 -7.75 12.03 13.48
C ARG A 173 -7.12 12.33 14.84
N LEU A 174 -5.80 12.20 14.96
CA LEU A 174 -5.08 12.54 16.19
C LEU A 174 -5.19 14.05 16.51
N GLN A 175 -4.98 14.90 15.50
CA GLN A 175 -5.16 16.36 15.62
C GLN A 175 -6.60 16.72 16.02
N MET A 176 -7.60 16.05 15.43
CA MET A 176 -9.01 16.24 15.76
C MET A 176 -9.30 15.87 17.22
N LYS A 177 -8.74 14.77 17.72
CA LYS A 177 -8.86 14.34 19.12
C LYS A 177 -8.19 15.32 20.09
N CYS A 178 -7.02 15.85 19.74
CA CYS A 178 -6.36 16.91 20.50
C CYS A 178 -7.24 18.17 20.61
N LEU A 179 -7.78 18.64 19.48
CA LEU A 179 -8.68 19.80 19.46
C LEU A 179 -9.97 19.56 20.22
N GLU A 180 -10.54 18.35 20.15
CA GLU A 180 -11.73 17.98 20.92
C GLU A 180 -11.48 18.10 22.43
N MET A 181 -10.36 17.57 22.93
CA MET A 181 -9.99 17.68 24.34
C MET A 181 -9.80 19.14 24.77
N LYS A 182 -9.17 19.96 23.91
CA LYS A 182 -9.03 21.40 24.17
C LYS A 182 -10.37 22.12 24.19
N LEU A 183 -11.28 21.81 23.27
CA LEU A 183 -12.62 22.38 23.21
C LEU A 183 -13.42 22.04 24.46
N GLN A 184 -13.42 20.78 24.87
CA GLN A 184 -14.07 20.34 26.10
C GLN A 184 -13.52 21.10 27.32
N ARG A 185 -12.19 21.27 27.39
CA ARG A 185 -11.57 22.02 28.49
C ARG A 185 -11.95 23.50 28.49
N ALA A 186 -11.97 24.12 27.32
CA ALA A 186 -12.35 25.52 27.15
C ALA A 186 -13.84 25.76 27.48
N GLU A 187 -14.73 24.84 27.10
CA GLU A 187 -16.17 24.93 27.37
C GLU A 187 -16.47 24.83 28.88
N ILE A 188 -15.85 23.87 29.58
CA ILE A 188 -15.98 23.75 31.05
C ILE A 188 -15.57 25.06 31.73
N HIS A 189 -14.48 25.68 31.28
CA HIS A 189 -14.07 26.96 31.84
C HIS A 189 -15.06 28.08 31.54
N LYS A 190 -15.54 28.19 30.30
CA LYS A 190 -16.51 29.20 29.90
C LYS A 190 -17.77 29.13 30.76
N GLN A 191 -18.29 27.93 31.02
CA GLN A 191 -19.42 27.71 31.91
C GLN A 191 -19.10 28.12 33.35
N TRP A 192 -17.91 27.77 33.85
CA TRP A 192 -17.46 28.18 35.18
C TRP A 192 -17.34 29.71 35.28
N GLU A 193 -16.73 30.37 34.29
CA GLU A 193 -16.54 31.82 34.24
C GLU A 193 -17.89 32.53 34.22
N GLN A 194 -18.83 32.06 33.40
CA GLN A 194 -20.22 32.55 33.39
C GLN A 194 -20.87 32.41 34.77
N SER A 195 -20.71 31.26 35.46
CA SER A 195 -21.27 31.07 36.80
C SER A 195 -20.70 32.05 37.84
N GLN A 196 -19.39 32.34 37.75
CA GLN A 196 -18.67 33.17 38.71
C GLN A 196 -18.77 34.67 38.40
N GLN A 197 -19.01 35.04 37.14
CA GLN A 197 -19.06 36.44 36.69
C GLN A 197 -20.13 37.24 37.44
N TYR A 198 -21.28 36.62 37.74
CA TYR A 198 -22.34 37.26 38.50
C TYR A 198 -21.92 37.58 39.94
N LEU A 199 -21.15 36.70 40.59
CA LEU A 199 -20.72 36.87 41.98
C LEU A 199 -19.79 38.06 42.17
N GLY A 200 -18.96 38.38 41.17
CA GLY A 200 -18.08 39.55 41.20
C GLY A 200 -18.82 40.90 41.28
N ASN A 201 -20.12 40.95 40.98
CA ASN A 201 -20.92 42.16 41.10
C ASN A 201 -21.50 42.38 42.52
N PHE A 202 -21.47 41.36 43.38
CA PHE A 202 -21.99 41.43 44.74
C PHE A 202 -20.88 41.73 45.76
N ILE A 203 -21.27 42.19 46.95
CA ILE A 203 -20.36 42.35 48.08
C ILE A 203 -20.28 41.01 48.82
N GLU A 204 -19.06 40.53 49.02
CA GLU A 204 -18.75 39.32 49.77
C GLU A 204 -18.58 39.61 51.27
N THR A 205 -19.26 38.87 52.15
CA THR A 205 -19.05 38.94 53.60
C THR A 205 -17.79 38.16 54.03
N LYS A 206 -17.26 38.48 55.23
CA LYS A 206 -16.09 37.77 55.80
C LYS A 206 -16.45 36.47 56.54
N THR A 207 -17.74 36.13 56.62
CA THR A 207 -18.26 34.96 57.35
C THR A 207 -18.07 33.68 56.55
N LYS A 208 -18.06 32.51 57.20
CA LYS A 208 -18.10 31.20 56.54
C LYS A 208 -19.41 30.50 56.91
N PRO A 209 -20.32 30.23 55.95
CA PRO A 209 -20.22 30.47 54.50
C PRO A 209 -20.25 31.95 54.12
N ASN A 210 -19.62 32.29 52.99
CA ASN A 210 -19.60 33.65 52.44
C ASN A 210 -21.00 33.97 51.91
N ILE A 211 -21.51 35.15 52.25
CA ILE A 211 -22.81 35.64 51.79
C ILE A 211 -22.55 36.77 50.79
N PHE A 212 -23.27 36.73 49.67
CA PHE A 212 -23.21 37.74 48.62
C PHE A 212 -24.47 38.60 48.69
N TYR A 213 -24.30 39.91 48.79
CA TYR A 213 -25.42 40.85 48.81
C TYR A 213 -25.12 42.11 48.00
N MET A 214 -26.18 42.81 47.59
CA MET A 214 -26.09 44.08 46.88
C MET A 214 -27.01 45.09 47.57
N PRO A 215 -26.47 46.16 48.20
CA PRO A 215 -27.29 47.17 48.85
C PRO A 215 -28.02 48.03 47.82
N VAL A 216 -29.23 48.51 48.17
CA VAL A 216 -30.06 49.36 47.30
C VAL A 216 -29.41 50.71 47.02
N LYS A 217 -28.72 51.28 48.02
CA LYS A 217 -27.92 52.49 47.89
C LYS A 217 -26.53 52.24 48.46
N HIS A 218 -25.51 52.57 47.69
CA HIS A 218 -24.13 52.44 48.14
C HIS A 218 -23.71 53.62 49.01
N THR A 219 -23.20 53.32 50.21
CA THR A 219 -22.32 54.22 50.98
C THR A 219 -20.87 54.05 50.56
N THR A 220 -20.00 54.99 50.96
CA THR A 220 -18.56 54.94 50.68
C THR A 220 -17.90 53.62 51.10
N GLU A 221 -18.26 53.10 52.27
CA GLU A 221 -17.79 51.79 52.74
C GLU A 221 -18.25 50.63 51.84
N THR A 222 -19.52 50.60 51.47
CA THR A 222 -20.06 49.52 50.63
C THR A 222 -19.50 49.56 49.21
N MET A 223 -19.21 50.75 48.66
CA MET A 223 -18.50 50.88 47.39
C MET A 223 -17.09 50.30 47.49
N LYS A 224 -16.36 50.61 48.56
CA LYS A 224 -15.03 50.05 48.79
C LYS A 224 -15.08 48.52 48.88
N ARG A 225 -16.02 47.96 49.64
CA ARG A 225 -16.19 46.49 49.75
C ARG A 225 -16.58 45.85 48.41
N SER A 226 -17.42 46.49 47.61
CA SER A 226 -17.76 46.00 46.26
C SER A 226 -16.54 45.98 45.35
N GLN A 227 -15.70 47.02 45.41
CA GLN A 227 -14.46 47.09 44.64
C GLN A 227 -13.46 46.00 45.09
N GLU A 228 -13.32 45.78 46.40
CA GLU A 228 -12.51 44.69 46.95
C GLU A 228 -12.97 43.32 46.43
N THR A 229 -14.28 43.04 46.40
CA THR A 229 -14.80 41.78 45.83
C THR A 229 -14.52 41.68 44.33
N LYS A 230 -14.72 42.76 43.55
CA LYS A 230 -14.38 42.79 42.12
C LYS A 230 -12.91 42.48 41.86
N ASP A 231 -12.01 43.09 42.64
CA ASP A 231 -10.57 42.89 42.47
C ASP A 231 -10.14 41.48 42.88
N LYS A 232 -10.72 40.90 43.94
CA LYS A 232 -10.53 39.47 44.27
C LYS A 232 -10.94 38.56 43.11
N TYR A 233 -12.13 38.75 42.55
CA TYR A 233 -12.62 37.91 41.45
C TYR A 233 -11.81 38.12 40.17
N ARG A 234 -11.30 39.33 39.89
CA ARG A 234 -10.35 39.57 38.79
C ARG A 234 -9.08 38.73 38.93
N ILE A 235 -8.52 38.64 40.14
CA ILE A 235 -7.36 37.79 40.43
C ILE A 235 -7.71 36.32 40.22
N ILE A 236 -8.83 35.86 40.79
CA ILE A 236 -9.31 34.47 40.63
C ILE A 236 -9.50 34.11 39.15
N PHE A 237 -10.10 35.00 38.35
CA PHE A 237 -10.23 34.80 36.90
C PHE A 237 -8.88 34.74 36.20
N ALA A 238 -7.94 35.62 36.54
CA ALA A 238 -6.60 35.61 35.96
C ALA A 238 -5.85 34.31 36.28
N GLU A 239 -5.88 33.86 37.53
CA GLU A 239 -5.28 32.59 37.97
C GLU A 239 -5.91 31.39 37.25
N LYS A 240 -7.24 31.36 37.15
CA LYS A 240 -7.96 30.27 36.47
C LYS A 240 -7.63 30.24 34.98
N ARG A 241 -7.65 31.39 34.30
CA ARG A 241 -7.27 31.50 32.88
C ARG A 241 -5.82 31.06 32.65
N ALA A 242 -4.89 31.43 33.54
CA ALA A 242 -3.50 30.98 33.47
C ALA A 242 -3.38 29.46 33.66
N LYS A 243 -4.14 28.87 34.59
CA LYS A 243 -4.21 27.42 34.79
C LYS A 243 -4.70 26.70 33.54
N ILE A 244 -5.72 27.23 32.87
CA ILE A 244 -6.25 26.62 31.65
C ILE A 244 -5.28 26.72 30.50
N GLN A 245 -4.56 27.84 30.37
CA GLN A 245 -3.54 27.93 29.34
C GLN A 245 -2.47 26.85 29.52
N LYS A 246 -2.10 26.53 30.77
CA LYS A 246 -1.19 25.40 31.05
C LYS A 246 -1.80 24.06 30.65
N GLU A 247 -3.05 23.80 31.03
CA GLU A 247 -3.75 22.56 30.69
C GLU A 247 -3.92 22.38 29.18
N LEU A 248 -4.16 23.46 28.43
CA LEU A 248 -4.22 23.43 26.97
C LEU A 248 -2.86 23.10 26.35
N ASN A 249 -1.77 23.62 26.91
CA ASN A 249 -0.41 23.31 26.48
C ASN A 249 -0.01 21.87 26.84
N GLU A 250 -0.42 21.37 28.00
CA GLU A 250 -0.23 19.97 28.40
C GLU A 250 -0.92 19.01 27.41
N ILE A 251 -2.14 19.35 26.96
CA ILE A 251 -2.82 18.60 25.90
C ILE A 251 -1.98 18.62 24.61
N ASP A 252 -1.41 19.76 24.21
CA ASP A 252 -0.52 19.81 23.04
C ASP A 252 0.69 18.88 23.16
N GLU A 253 1.33 18.86 24.33
CA GLU A 253 2.51 18.02 24.58
C GLU A 253 2.17 16.53 24.53
N MET A 254 1.04 16.13 25.11
CA MET A 254 0.57 14.74 25.09
C MET A 254 0.41 14.20 23.67
N PHE A 255 -0.17 15.00 22.77
CA PHE A 255 -0.41 14.56 21.38
C PHE A 255 0.81 14.75 20.46
N ARG A 256 1.80 15.55 20.87
CA ARG A 256 3.07 15.73 20.12
C ARG A 256 4.00 14.53 20.25
N ILE A 257 3.94 13.81 21.37
CA ILE A 257 4.77 12.63 21.63
C ILE A 257 4.35 11.46 20.73
N ASP A 258 3.04 11.31 20.48
CA ASP A 258 2.47 10.21 19.68
C ASP A 258 2.75 10.31 18.16
N ASP A 259 3.25 11.45 17.67
CA ASP A 259 3.63 11.65 16.26
C ASP A 259 5.11 11.27 15.97
N ALA A 260 5.91 10.94 16.99
CA ALA A 260 7.36 10.72 16.86
C ALA A 260 7.82 9.25 16.80
N ASP A 261 6.89 8.29 16.88
CA ASP A 261 7.12 6.84 16.78
C ASP A 261 6.52 6.23 15.50
#